data_AF-A0A929YN93-F1
#
_entry.id   AF-A0A929YN93-F1
#
_cell.length_a   1.000
_cell.length_b   1.000
_cell.length_c   1.000
_cell.angle_alpha   90.00
_cell.angle_beta   90.00
_cell.angle_gamma   90.00
#
_symmetry.space_group_name_H-M   'P 1'
#
loop_
_entity.id
_entity.type
_entity.pdbx_description
1 polymer ?
#
loop_
_entity_poly.entity_id
_entity_poly.type
_entity_poly.pdbx_seq_one_letter_code
_entity_poly.pdbx_strand_id
1 'polypeptide(L)'
;MKSPIKKFFNFSFSQKLNWLLKIGISLSGLIFTFLHFIDPVVWHKLPSYLVTIILPFVPELLAKLNFKATIRLQIAFNFFLIIAMVLGIDLDWYKSIIIMGYPSYDKIVHSLSGVFTAFCGKEILDHFYDGKDATDHTGKITEKKAGSSGQSTIKRKIYHSGFAFLFIICFVVFIAAMWECFEFTYDQLCGGHMQELNAPGVGDTMGDIISASIAGFLTAIFIRKK
;
A
#
# COMPACT_ATOMS: atom_id res chain seq x y z
N MET A 1 13.10 29.75 -11.04
CA MET A 1 12.70 28.57 -10.22
C MET A 1 12.46 29.02 -8.79
N LYS A 2 11.29 28.76 -8.19
CA LYS A 2 11.10 28.98 -6.75
C LYS A 2 11.97 27.96 -5.99
N SER A 3 12.74 28.42 -5.01
CA SER A 3 13.55 27.53 -4.15
C SER A 3 12.68 26.38 -3.61
N PRO A 4 13.19 25.12 -3.59
CA PRO A 4 12.46 23.97 -3.07
C PRO A 4 11.92 24.21 -1.65
N ILE A 5 12.64 25.01 -0.85
CA ILE A 5 12.25 25.43 0.50
C ILE A 5 10.99 26.30 0.45
N LYS A 6 10.92 27.29 -0.45
CA LYS A 6 9.72 28.13 -0.64
C LYS A 6 8.51 27.33 -1.14
N LYS A 7 8.72 26.19 -1.83
CA LYS A 7 7.64 25.31 -2.29
C LYS A 7 7.02 24.52 -1.13
N PHE A 8 7.84 24.07 -0.17
CA PHE A 8 7.40 23.35 1.02
C PHE A 8 6.54 24.19 1.96
N PHE A 9 6.88 25.47 2.17
CA PHE A 9 6.06 26.35 3.01
C PHE A 9 4.64 26.56 2.49
N ASN A 10 4.46 26.48 1.16
CA ASN A 10 3.17 26.61 0.48
C ASN A 10 2.36 25.31 0.41
N PHE A 11 2.84 24.21 0.99
CA PHE A 11 2.11 22.94 1.01
C PHE A 11 0.93 22.97 1.99
N SER A 12 -0.13 22.25 1.61
CA SER A 12 -1.22 21.92 2.53
C SER A 12 -0.69 21.07 3.70
N PHE A 13 -1.45 21.00 4.80
CA PHE A 13 -1.09 20.17 5.94
C PHE A 13 -0.81 18.72 5.55
N SER A 14 -1.68 18.08 4.76
CA SER A 14 -1.50 16.69 4.32
C SER A 14 -0.25 16.51 3.46
N GLN A 15 0.09 17.49 2.61
CA GLN A 15 1.32 17.44 1.83
C GLN A 15 2.57 17.54 2.71
N LYS A 16 2.56 18.41 3.71
CA LYS A 16 3.65 18.52 4.70
C LYS A 16 3.79 17.22 5.50
N LEU A 17 2.68 16.69 6.01
CA LEU A 17 2.67 15.42 6.76
C LEU A 17 3.25 14.27 5.93
N ASN A 18 2.81 14.11 4.67
CA ASN A 18 3.33 13.08 3.78
C ASN A 18 4.85 13.18 3.62
N TRP A 19 5.38 14.39 3.38
CA TRP A 19 6.82 14.60 3.25
C TRP A 19 7.59 14.33 4.55
N LEU A 20 7.04 14.75 5.70
CA LEU A 20 7.64 14.47 7.01
C LEU A 20 7.73 12.97 7.27
N LEU A 21 6.69 12.20 6.95
CA LEU A 21 6.70 10.75 7.08
C LEU A 21 7.79 10.12 6.19
N LYS A 22 7.88 10.52 4.91
CA LYS A 22 8.90 10.00 3.98
C LYS A 22 10.31 10.27 4.48
N ILE A 23 10.58 11.51 4.90
CA ILE A 23 11.88 11.90 5.45
C ILE A 23 12.17 11.12 6.73
N GLY A 24 11.19 10.98 7.63
CA GLY A 24 11.35 10.22 8.87
C GLY A 24 11.73 8.77 8.64
N ILE A 25 11.01 8.06 7.76
CA ILE A 25 11.31 6.67 7.40
C ILE A 25 12.68 6.57 6.72
N SER A 26 12.99 7.48 5.80
CA SER A 26 14.29 7.44 5.11
C SER A 26 15.45 7.71 6.07
N LEU A 27 15.25 8.62 7.03
CA LEU A 27 16.23 8.93 8.05
C LEU A 27 16.44 7.76 9.01
N SER A 28 15.39 7.02 9.41
CA SER A 28 15.57 5.82 10.23
C SER A 28 16.40 4.76 9.50
N GLY A 29 16.14 4.52 8.22
CA GLY A 29 16.96 3.62 7.41
C GLY A 29 18.43 4.04 7.32
N LEU A 30 18.69 5.35 7.15
CA LEU A 30 20.06 5.90 7.18
C LEU A 30 20.74 5.71 8.55
N ILE A 31 20.01 5.95 9.64
CA ILE A 31 20.53 5.77 11.00
C ILE A 31 20.90 4.31 11.24
N PHE A 32 20.01 3.36 10.93
CA PHE A 32 20.31 1.93 11.11
C PHE A 32 21.44 1.44 10.21
N THR A 33 21.53 1.97 8.98
CA THR A 33 22.68 1.71 8.09
C THR A 33 23.98 2.19 8.72
N PHE A 34 24.00 3.37 9.31
CA PHE A 34 25.18 3.88 10.01
C PHE A 34 25.52 3.03 11.25
N LEU A 35 24.52 2.62 12.02
CA LEU A 35 24.69 1.75 13.18
C LEU A 35 25.21 0.36 12.80
N HIS A 36 24.83 -0.19 11.63
CA HIS A 36 25.42 -1.42 11.07
C HIS A 36 26.93 -1.31 10.89
N PHE A 37 27.43 -0.16 10.42
CA PHE A 37 28.88 0.03 10.25
C PHE A 37 29.62 0.28 11.57
N ILE A 38 28.91 0.59 12.67
CA ILE A 38 29.49 0.67 14.01
C ILE A 38 29.54 -0.72 14.65
N ASP A 39 28.42 -1.45 14.62
CA ASP A 39 28.30 -2.79 15.18
C ASP A 39 27.40 -3.66 14.28
N PRO A 40 28.00 -4.41 13.34
CA PRO A 40 27.25 -5.23 12.39
C PRO A 40 26.63 -6.48 13.03
N VAL A 41 27.04 -6.85 14.24
CA VAL A 41 26.48 -8.01 14.96
C VAL A 41 25.11 -7.65 15.54
N VAL A 42 25.03 -6.50 16.21
CA VAL A 42 23.77 -5.99 16.76
C VAL A 42 22.83 -5.55 15.63
N TRP A 43 23.34 -4.79 14.66
CA TRP A 43 22.55 -4.18 13.59
C TRP A 43 22.70 -4.93 12.27
N HIS A 44 22.41 -6.23 12.23
CA HIS A 44 22.77 -7.12 11.13
C HIS A 44 21.90 -6.99 9.84
N LYS A 45 20.84 -6.18 9.84
CA LYS A 45 19.83 -6.15 8.75
C LYS A 45 20.10 -5.10 7.67
N LEU A 46 21.35 -4.98 7.23
CA LEU A 46 21.78 -3.96 6.26
C LEU A 46 20.86 -3.86 5.01
N PRO A 47 20.48 -4.97 4.34
CA PRO A 47 19.59 -4.89 3.18
C PRO A 47 18.23 -4.23 3.49
N SER A 48 17.65 -4.53 4.66
CA SER A 48 16.39 -3.90 5.10
C SER A 48 16.56 -2.41 5.30
N TYR A 49 17.62 -1.98 5.99
CA TYR A 49 17.88 -0.57 6.25
C TYR A 49 18.01 0.23 4.95
N LEU A 50 18.68 -0.33 3.93
CA LEU A 50 18.82 0.30 2.62
C LEU A 50 17.48 0.38 1.87
N VAL A 51 16.66 -0.66 1.94
CA VAL A 51 15.31 -0.68 1.32
C VAL A 51 14.39 0.34 2.01
N THR A 52 14.44 0.46 3.34
CA THR A 52 13.67 1.44 4.13
C THR A 52 13.92 2.88 3.67
N ILE A 53 15.13 3.21 3.17
CA ILE A 53 15.45 4.54 2.61
C ILE A 53 14.63 4.85 1.36
N ILE A 54 14.35 3.84 0.53
CA ILE A 54 13.83 4.02 -0.83
C ILE A 54 12.31 3.85 -0.89
N LEU A 55 11.76 2.92 -0.12
CA LEU A 55 10.34 2.55 -0.17
C LEU A 55 9.34 3.71 -0.09
N PRO A 56 9.53 4.75 0.76
CA PRO A 56 8.58 5.86 0.86
C PRO A 56 8.36 6.65 -0.45
N PHE A 57 9.27 6.49 -1.42
CA PHE A 57 9.25 7.15 -2.73
C PHE A 57 8.68 6.28 -3.87
N VAL A 58 8.23 5.06 -3.57
CA VAL A 58 7.56 4.19 -4.54
C VAL A 58 6.36 4.88 -5.23
N PRO A 59 5.48 5.64 -4.53
CA PRO A 59 4.39 6.34 -5.19
C PRO A 59 4.85 7.34 -6.27
N GLU A 60 5.96 8.04 -6.05
CA GLU A 60 6.55 8.93 -7.07
C GLU A 60 7.11 8.16 -8.26
N LEU A 61 7.69 6.98 -8.03
CA LEU A 61 8.15 6.11 -9.10
C LEU A 61 6.97 5.62 -9.95
N LEU A 62 5.91 5.14 -9.30
CA LEU A 62 4.67 4.71 -9.97
C LEU A 62 4.00 5.86 -10.74
N ALA A 63 4.06 7.08 -10.23
CA ALA A 63 3.54 8.25 -10.93
C ALA A 63 4.24 8.52 -12.28
N LYS A 64 5.52 8.13 -12.44
CA LYS A 64 6.23 8.19 -13.74
C LYS A 64 5.67 7.20 -14.76
N LEU A 65 5.03 6.12 -14.29
CA LEU A 65 4.34 5.10 -15.10
C LEU A 65 2.84 5.40 -15.28
N ASN A 66 2.40 6.64 -15.00
CA ASN A 66 1.01 7.08 -15.01
C ASN A 66 0.10 6.51 -13.91
N PHE A 67 0.65 5.85 -12.89
CA PHE A 67 -0.10 5.43 -11.71
C PHE A 67 0.02 6.47 -10.59
N LYS A 68 -0.86 7.47 -10.59
CA LYS A 68 -0.84 8.57 -9.61
C LYS A 68 -1.66 8.20 -8.37
N ALA A 69 -0.98 8.00 -7.24
CA ALA A 69 -1.63 7.80 -5.95
C ALA A 69 -2.01 9.14 -5.29
N THR A 70 -3.20 9.19 -4.69
CA THR A 70 -3.68 10.34 -3.92
C THR A 70 -2.80 10.59 -2.70
N ILE A 71 -2.77 11.84 -2.22
CA ILE A 71 -2.01 12.20 -1.02
C ILE A 71 -2.45 11.41 0.22
N ARG A 72 -3.74 11.05 0.30
CA ARG A 72 -4.30 10.26 1.40
C ARG A 72 -3.74 8.84 1.38
N LEU A 73 -3.70 8.23 0.19
CA LEU A 73 -3.14 6.89 0.04
C LEU A 73 -1.64 6.85 0.29
N GLN A 74 -0.89 7.87 -0.14
CA GLN A 74 0.53 7.98 0.17
C GLN A 74 0.80 8.08 1.68
N ILE A 75 0.00 8.85 2.41
CA ILE A 75 0.12 8.93 3.87
C ILE A 75 -0.17 7.57 4.51
N ALA A 76 -1.25 6.89 4.09
CA ALA A 76 -1.58 5.55 4.59
C ALA A 76 -0.46 4.54 4.30
N PHE A 77 0.11 4.58 3.09
CA PHE A 77 1.25 3.77 2.69
C PHE A 77 2.46 4.03 3.60
N ASN A 78 2.80 5.30 3.87
CA ASN A 78 3.92 5.63 4.73
C ASN A 78 3.70 5.18 6.18
N PHE A 79 2.47 5.29 6.71
CA PHE A 79 2.15 4.72 8.02
C PHE A 79 2.31 3.20 8.03
N PHE A 80 1.85 2.52 6.98
CA PHE A 80 2.07 1.09 6.83
C PHE A 80 3.57 0.74 6.78
N LEU A 81 4.39 1.51 6.07
CA LEU A 81 5.86 1.33 6.06
C LEU A 81 6.49 1.49 7.44
N ILE A 82 6.02 2.44 8.27
CA ILE A 82 6.51 2.56 9.65
C ILE A 82 6.23 1.27 10.43
N ILE A 83 5.03 0.73 10.31
CA ILE A 83 4.62 -0.48 11.02
C ILE A 83 5.39 -1.70 10.49
N ALA A 84 5.36 -1.94 9.17
CA ALA A 84 5.94 -3.14 8.58
C ALA A 84 7.49 -3.09 8.54
N MET A 85 8.07 -2.00 8.03
CA MET A 85 9.51 -1.91 7.81
C MET A 85 10.24 -1.45 9.07
N VAL A 86 9.90 -0.27 9.59
CA VAL A 86 10.68 0.34 10.68
C VAL A 86 10.49 -0.43 11.99
N LEU A 87 9.24 -0.67 12.40
CA LEU A 87 8.94 -1.40 13.64
C LEU A 87 9.13 -2.91 13.43
N GLY A 88 8.50 -3.47 12.40
CA GLY A 88 8.55 -4.88 12.10
C GLY A 88 9.95 -5.40 11.83
N ILE A 89 10.52 -5.06 10.67
CA ILE A 89 11.79 -5.64 10.23
C ILE A 89 12.99 -4.99 10.92
N ASP A 90 13.13 -3.65 10.86
CA ASP A 90 14.35 -2.97 11.29
C ASP A 90 14.55 -3.07 12.82
N LEU A 91 13.46 -3.00 13.59
CA LEU A 91 13.45 -3.13 15.06
C LEU A 91 13.04 -4.52 15.58
N ASP A 92 12.86 -5.50 14.70
CA ASP A 92 12.59 -6.91 15.05
C ASP A 92 11.29 -7.17 15.84
N TRP A 93 10.24 -6.36 15.61
CA TRP A 93 8.94 -6.56 16.25
C TRP A 93 8.23 -7.85 15.81
N TYR A 94 8.58 -8.37 14.63
CA TYR A 94 8.11 -9.68 14.18
C TYR A 94 8.39 -10.78 15.20
N LYS A 95 9.54 -10.73 15.87
CA LYS A 95 9.97 -11.74 16.85
C LYS A 95 9.68 -11.36 18.30
N SER A 96 9.64 -10.06 18.61
CA SER A 96 9.57 -9.58 20.00
C SER A 96 8.14 -9.33 20.50
N ILE A 97 7.17 -9.09 19.62
CA ILE A 97 5.77 -8.88 20.03
C ILE A 97 5.02 -10.22 20.07
N ILE A 98 4.88 -10.73 21.29
CA ILE A 98 4.21 -11.99 21.61
C ILE A 98 2.87 -11.69 22.26
N ILE A 99 1.78 -12.21 21.69
CA ILE A 99 0.42 -12.12 22.25
C ILE A 99 -0.05 -13.53 22.57
N MET A 100 -0.50 -13.74 23.81
CA MET A 100 -0.96 -15.05 24.30
C MET A 100 0.05 -16.19 24.06
N GLY A 101 1.34 -15.88 24.10
CA GLY A 101 2.43 -16.86 23.91
C GLY A 101 2.84 -17.11 22.46
N TYR A 102 2.24 -16.44 21.48
CA TYR A 102 2.57 -16.60 20.05
C TYR A 102 3.10 -15.30 19.43
N PRO A 103 4.17 -15.35 18.61
CA PRO A 103 4.57 -14.23 17.77
C PRO A 103 3.40 -13.80 16.91
N SER A 104 2.90 -12.58 17.13
CA SER A 104 1.60 -12.15 16.57
C SER A 104 1.71 -10.90 15.71
N TYR A 105 2.87 -10.23 15.73
CA TYR A 105 3.07 -8.99 14.97
C TYR A 105 2.83 -9.20 13.47
N ASP A 106 3.29 -10.34 12.97
CA ASP A 106 3.16 -10.70 11.57
C ASP A 106 1.71 -10.68 11.09
N LYS A 107 0.86 -11.46 11.73
CA LYS A 107 -0.56 -11.53 11.43
C LYS A 107 -1.27 -10.18 11.60
N ILE A 108 -0.81 -9.33 12.52
CA ILE A 108 -1.30 -7.94 12.67
C ILE A 108 -0.95 -7.11 11.44
N VAL A 109 0.30 -7.16 10.97
CA VAL A 109 0.73 -6.43 9.77
C VAL A 109 -0.01 -6.91 8.54
N HIS A 110 -0.20 -8.22 8.36
CA HIS A 110 -0.99 -8.78 7.26
C HIS A 110 -2.48 -8.38 7.34
N SER A 111 -3.07 -8.35 8.53
CA SER A 111 -4.42 -7.78 8.72
C SER A 111 -4.49 -6.31 8.30
N LEU A 112 -3.53 -5.48 8.73
CA LEU A 112 -3.47 -4.06 8.37
C LEU A 112 -3.24 -3.85 6.87
N SER A 113 -2.43 -4.70 6.24
CA SER A 113 -2.16 -4.65 4.80
C SER A 113 -3.43 -4.96 4.00
N GLY A 114 -4.31 -5.85 4.50
CA GLY A 114 -5.64 -6.10 3.94
C GLY A 114 -6.52 -4.87 3.90
N VAL A 115 -6.57 -4.10 4.99
CA VAL A 115 -7.30 -2.81 5.06
C VAL A 115 -6.72 -1.81 4.07
N PHE A 116 -5.40 -1.62 4.09
CA PHE A 116 -4.71 -0.69 3.20
C PHE A 116 -4.95 -1.03 1.73
N THR A 117 -4.79 -2.30 1.36
CA THR A 117 -4.97 -2.79 0.00
C THR A 117 -6.41 -2.64 -0.48
N ALA A 118 -7.40 -2.74 0.41
CA ALA A 118 -8.78 -2.48 0.05
C ALA A 118 -8.98 -1.01 -0.41
N PHE A 119 -8.34 -0.05 0.28
CA PHE A 119 -8.35 1.35 -0.16
C PHE A 119 -7.59 1.56 -1.47
N CYS A 120 -6.44 0.89 -1.67
CA CYS A 120 -5.74 0.88 -2.97
C CYS A 120 -6.64 0.39 -4.11
N GLY A 121 -7.29 -0.76 -3.92
CA GLY A 121 -8.20 -1.34 -4.90
C GLY A 121 -9.36 -0.42 -5.21
N LYS A 122 -9.95 0.22 -4.18
CA LYS A 122 -10.98 1.24 -4.39
C LYS A 122 -10.46 2.42 -5.21
N GLU A 123 -9.29 2.95 -4.88
CA GLU A 123 -8.72 4.11 -5.60
C GLU A 123 -8.45 3.78 -7.08
N ILE A 124 -7.95 2.58 -7.37
CA ILE A 124 -7.79 2.08 -8.74
C ILE A 124 -9.13 2.01 -9.45
N LEU A 125 -10.13 1.38 -8.82
CA LEU A 125 -11.47 1.24 -9.38
C LEU A 125 -12.10 2.61 -9.67
N ASP A 126 -12.02 3.53 -8.72
CA ASP A 126 -12.48 4.90 -8.87
C ASP A 126 -11.75 5.57 -10.03
N HIS A 127 -10.42 5.49 -10.12
CA HIS A 127 -9.66 6.09 -11.22
C HIS A 127 -10.11 5.62 -12.62
N PHE A 128 -10.48 4.34 -12.77
CA PHE A 128 -10.96 3.80 -14.06
C PHE A 128 -12.41 4.19 -14.39
N TYR A 129 -13.21 4.58 -13.39
CA TYR A 129 -14.62 4.90 -13.55
C TYR A 129 -14.95 6.38 -13.29
N ASP A 130 -14.01 7.18 -12.77
CA ASP A 130 -14.21 8.60 -12.54
C ASP A 130 -14.03 9.38 -13.85
N GLY A 131 -15.11 10.05 -14.28
CA GLY A 131 -15.01 11.15 -15.24
C GLY A 131 -14.72 10.81 -16.71
N LYS A 132 -14.89 9.55 -17.16
CA LYS A 132 -14.94 9.25 -18.61
C LYS A 132 -16.39 9.18 -19.08
N ASP A 133 -16.69 9.97 -20.10
CA ASP A 133 -17.96 9.90 -20.82
C ASP A 133 -18.19 8.47 -21.28
N ALA A 134 -19.43 7.98 -21.12
CA ALA A 134 -19.80 6.71 -21.73
C ALA A 134 -19.50 6.79 -23.23
N THR A 135 -18.58 5.95 -23.69
CA THR A 135 -18.15 5.82 -25.08
C THR A 135 -18.45 4.40 -25.54
N ASP A 136 -18.82 4.22 -26.80
CA ASP A 136 -19.01 2.89 -27.38
C ASP A 136 -17.64 2.23 -27.63
N HIS A 137 -17.70 0.99 -28.12
CA HIS A 137 -16.53 0.20 -28.53
C HIS A 137 -15.68 0.87 -29.62
N THR A 138 -16.14 1.97 -30.24
CA THR A 138 -15.40 2.76 -31.24
C THR A 138 -14.83 4.07 -30.67
N GLY A 139 -15.03 4.33 -29.38
CA GLY A 139 -14.58 5.57 -28.71
C GLY A 139 -15.52 6.76 -28.91
N LYS A 140 -16.72 6.56 -29.48
CA LYS A 140 -17.70 7.61 -29.72
C LYS A 140 -18.62 7.75 -28.51
N ILE A 141 -18.88 8.98 -28.05
CA ILE A 141 -19.74 9.24 -26.87
C ILE A 141 -21.13 8.66 -27.15
N THR A 142 -21.59 7.71 -26.33
CA THR A 142 -22.76 6.88 -26.61
C THR A 142 -24.08 7.61 -26.44
N GLU A 143 -24.17 8.63 -25.58
CA GLU A 143 -25.42 9.38 -25.41
C GLU A 143 -25.16 10.84 -25.00
N LYS A 144 -25.36 11.78 -25.93
CA LYS A 144 -25.71 13.18 -25.59
C LYS A 144 -27.22 13.27 -25.43
N LYS A 145 -27.78 13.11 -24.23
CA LYS A 145 -29.17 13.52 -24.00
C LYS A 145 -29.22 15.04 -23.83
N ALA A 146 -29.81 15.72 -24.81
CA ALA A 146 -30.22 17.12 -24.69
C ALA A 146 -31.39 17.19 -23.70
N GLY A 147 -31.11 17.62 -22.47
CA GLY A 147 -32.18 18.01 -21.56
C GLY A 147 -32.88 19.26 -22.07
N SER A 148 -34.18 19.39 -21.76
CA SER A 148 -35.06 20.53 -22.09
C SER A 148 -34.48 21.92 -21.74
N SER A 149 -33.43 21.99 -20.90
CA SER A 149 -32.76 23.22 -20.47
C SER A 149 -31.41 23.53 -21.18
N GLY A 150 -31.05 22.83 -22.26
CA GLY A 150 -29.78 23.08 -22.97
C GLY A 150 -28.53 22.60 -22.23
N GLN A 151 -28.68 21.92 -21.09
CA GLN A 151 -27.57 21.36 -20.33
C GLN A 151 -27.31 19.91 -20.76
N SER A 152 -26.15 19.69 -21.38
CA SER A 152 -25.67 18.35 -21.78
C SER A 152 -25.53 17.47 -20.52
N THR A 153 -26.36 16.43 -20.43
CA THR A 153 -26.24 15.41 -19.38
C THR A 153 -25.29 14.32 -19.85
N ILE A 154 -24.00 14.53 -19.61
CA ILE A 154 -22.98 13.51 -19.83
C ILE A 154 -23.27 12.31 -18.92
N LYS A 155 -23.58 11.13 -19.50
CA LYS A 155 -23.66 9.87 -18.74
C LYS A 155 -22.26 9.48 -18.27
N ARG A 156 -22.02 9.61 -16.96
CA ARG A 156 -20.78 9.15 -16.31
C ARG A 156 -20.81 7.63 -16.12
N LYS A 157 -19.68 6.96 -16.33
CA LYS A 157 -19.54 5.52 -16.02
C LYS A 157 -19.63 5.31 -14.50
N ILE A 158 -20.71 4.72 -14.02
CA ILE A 158 -20.89 4.37 -12.60
C ILE A 158 -20.81 2.84 -12.50
N TYR A 159 -19.97 2.33 -11.58
CA TYR A 159 -19.90 0.90 -11.31
C TYR A 159 -21.00 0.48 -10.33
N HIS A 160 -21.44 -0.77 -10.43
CA HIS A 160 -22.37 -1.35 -9.45
C HIS A 160 -21.64 -1.64 -8.13
N SER A 161 -22.28 -1.37 -6.99
CA SER A 161 -21.70 -1.57 -5.64
C SER A 161 -21.26 -3.03 -5.41
N GLY A 162 -22.01 -4.01 -5.92
CA GLY A 162 -21.62 -5.42 -5.85
C GLY A 162 -20.37 -5.75 -6.68
N PHE A 163 -20.20 -5.10 -7.84
CA PHE A 163 -18.98 -5.24 -8.64
C PHE A 163 -17.78 -4.63 -7.92
N ALA A 164 -17.94 -3.43 -7.33
CA ALA A 164 -16.89 -2.80 -6.55
C ALA A 164 -16.44 -3.65 -5.37
N PHE A 165 -17.41 -4.23 -4.64
CA PHE A 165 -17.12 -5.14 -3.54
C PHE A 165 -16.28 -6.34 -3.97
N LEU A 166 -16.71 -7.03 -5.04
CA LEU A 166 -15.99 -8.18 -5.58
C LEU A 166 -14.58 -7.79 -6.06
N PHE A 167 -14.47 -6.69 -6.81
CA PHE A 167 -13.20 -6.17 -7.30
C PHE A 167 -12.22 -5.92 -6.15
N ILE A 168 -12.65 -5.22 -5.11
CA ILE A 168 -11.80 -4.87 -3.96
C ILE A 168 -11.32 -6.13 -3.24
N ILE A 169 -12.19 -7.11 -3.00
CA ILE A 169 -11.80 -8.35 -2.30
C ILE A 169 -10.84 -9.18 -3.15
N CYS A 170 -11.13 -9.36 -4.44
CA CYS A 170 -10.22 -10.07 -5.35
C CYS A 170 -8.86 -9.38 -5.41
N PHE A 171 -8.84 -8.05 -5.41
CA PHE A 171 -7.59 -7.27 -5.38
C PHE A 171 -6.80 -7.48 -4.09
N VAL A 172 -7.47 -7.49 -2.92
CA VAL A 172 -6.81 -7.78 -1.64
C VAL A 172 -6.19 -9.16 -1.62
N VAL A 173 -6.96 -10.20 -1.98
CA VAL A 173 -6.47 -11.59 -2.01
C VAL A 173 -5.30 -11.73 -2.98
N PHE A 174 -5.39 -11.09 -4.15
CA PHE A 174 -4.32 -11.08 -5.14
C PHE A 174 -3.03 -10.49 -4.58
N ILE A 175 -3.09 -9.31 -3.95
CA ILE A 175 -1.89 -8.67 -3.38
C ILE A 175 -1.33 -9.47 -2.21
N ALA A 176 -2.17 -10.03 -1.35
CA ALA A 176 -1.72 -10.89 -0.25
C ALA A 176 -0.98 -12.12 -0.79
N ALA A 177 -1.55 -12.81 -1.78
CA ALA A 177 -0.89 -13.94 -2.43
C ALA A 177 0.41 -13.54 -3.15
N MET A 178 0.46 -12.36 -3.78
CA MET A 178 1.68 -11.86 -4.42
C MET A 178 2.78 -11.53 -3.42
N TRP A 179 2.42 -11.08 -2.21
CA TRP A 179 3.38 -10.89 -1.13
C TRP A 179 3.98 -12.23 -0.69
N GLU A 180 3.15 -13.25 -0.44
CA GLU A 180 3.63 -14.60 -0.12
C GLU A 180 4.53 -15.18 -1.21
N CYS A 181 4.17 -14.99 -2.48
CA CYS A 181 5.03 -15.39 -3.60
C CYS A 181 6.36 -14.64 -3.60
N PHE A 182 6.37 -13.35 -3.23
CA PHE A 182 7.58 -12.56 -3.14
C PHE A 182 8.50 -13.08 -2.04
N GLU A 183 7.97 -13.35 -0.84
CA GLU A 183 8.76 -13.89 0.28
C GLU A 183 9.37 -15.25 -0.05
N PHE A 184 8.55 -16.18 -0.55
CA PHE A 184 9.02 -17.48 -0.99
C PHE A 184 10.12 -17.34 -2.06
N THR A 185 9.90 -16.49 -3.07
CA THR A 185 10.89 -16.29 -4.15
C THR A 185 12.18 -15.67 -3.62
N TYR A 186 12.09 -14.72 -2.69
CA TYR A 186 13.25 -14.11 -2.06
C TYR A 186 14.07 -15.14 -1.29
N ASP A 187 13.42 -16.02 -0.51
CA ASP A 187 14.11 -17.06 0.25
C ASP A 187 14.83 -18.04 -0.69
N GLN A 188 14.18 -18.45 -1.79
CA GLN A 188 14.79 -19.36 -2.77
C GLN A 188 15.96 -18.74 -3.54
N LEU A 189 15.89 -17.45 -3.88
CA LEU A 189 16.91 -16.80 -4.73
C LEU A 189 18.05 -16.17 -3.93
N CYS A 190 17.76 -15.65 -2.74
CA CYS A 190 18.71 -14.87 -1.95
C CYS A 190 19.20 -15.62 -0.69
N GLY A 191 18.68 -16.83 -0.41
CA GLY A 191 18.97 -17.55 0.83
C GLY A 191 18.43 -16.82 2.06
N GLY A 192 17.30 -16.12 1.89
CA GLY A 192 16.59 -15.40 2.95
C GLY A 192 15.82 -16.34 3.89
N HIS A 193 15.17 -15.72 4.88
CA HIS A 193 14.32 -16.40 5.86
C HIS A 193 13.01 -15.60 6.10
N MET A 194 12.44 -15.01 5.05
CA MET A 194 11.20 -14.22 5.14
C MET A 194 10.00 -15.09 5.52
N GLN A 195 9.88 -16.29 4.96
CA GLN A 195 8.84 -17.27 5.31
C GLN A 195 9.09 -17.97 6.66
N GLU A 196 10.26 -17.75 7.27
CA GLU A 196 10.65 -18.36 8.54
C GLU A 196 10.73 -17.33 9.67
N LEU A 197 10.18 -16.11 9.46
CA LEU A 197 10.24 -15.06 10.47
C LEU A 197 9.61 -15.50 11.79
N ASN A 198 8.51 -16.27 11.73
CA ASN A 198 7.78 -16.76 12.90
C ASN A 198 7.39 -18.25 12.83
N ALA A 199 6.94 -18.75 11.68
CA ALA A 199 6.57 -20.15 11.51
C ALA A 199 6.84 -20.62 10.07
N PRO A 200 7.61 -21.69 9.84
CA PRO A 200 7.88 -22.13 8.48
C PRO A 200 6.67 -22.84 7.85
N GLY A 201 6.44 -22.53 6.57
CA GLY A 201 5.66 -23.35 5.65
C GLY A 201 4.22 -22.87 5.42
N VAL A 202 3.47 -23.71 4.70
CA VAL A 202 2.14 -23.38 4.13
C VAL A 202 1.13 -22.86 5.16
N GLY A 203 1.25 -23.26 6.43
CA GLY A 203 0.34 -22.79 7.48
C GLY A 203 0.45 -21.29 7.74
N ASP A 204 1.67 -20.75 7.71
CA ASP A 204 1.94 -19.32 7.92
C ASP A 204 1.40 -18.53 6.74
N THR A 205 1.82 -18.91 5.53
CA THR A 205 1.36 -18.39 4.24
C THR A 205 -0.17 -18.27 4.17
N MET A 206 -0.87 -19.36 4.52
CA MET A 206 -2.33 -19.38 4.49
C MET A 206 -2.91 -18.47 5.57
N GLY A 207 -2.29 -18.44 6.76
CA GLY A 207 -2.67 -17.53 7.84
C GLY A 207 -2.60 -16.06 7.43
N ASP A 208 -1.55 -15.67 6.70
CA ASP A 208 -1.36 -14.30 6.21
C ASP A 208 -2.35 -13.89 5.15
N ILE A 209 -2.57 -14.75 4.15
CA ILE A 209 -3.58 -14.52 3.12
C ILE A 209 -4.96 -14.42 3.76
N ILE A 210 -5.32 -15.32 4.68
CA ILE A 210 -6.63 -15.33 5.35
C ILE A 210 -6.79 -14.06 6.21
N SER A 211 -5.77 -13.70 7.00
CA SER A 211 -5.76 -12.52 7.86
C SER A 211 -6.01 -11.23 7.05
N ALA A 212 -5.24 -11.04 5.98
CA ALA A 212 -5.41 -9.91 5.06
C ALA A 212 -6.79 -9.92 4.39
N SER A 213 -7.27 -11.10 3.98
CA SER A 213 -8.55 -11.25 3.29
C SER A 213 -9.74 -10.90 4.18
N ILE A 214 -9.74 -11.32 5.45
CA ILE A 214 -10.80 -10.99 6.41
C ILE A 214 -10.87 -9.48 6.62
N ALA A 215 -9.73 -8.84 6.88
CA ALA A 215 -9.67 -7.40 7.09
C ALA A 215 -10.09 -6.61 5.84
N GLY A 216 -9.64 -7.04 4.66
CA GLY A 216 -10.03 -6.46 3.37
C GLY A 216 -11.51 -6.63 3.07
N PHE A 217 -12.09 -7.80 3.37
CA PHE A 217 -13.52 -8.06 3.22
C PHE A 217 -14.35 -7.11 4.08
N LEU A 218 -14.03 -6.99 5.38
CA LEU A 218 -14.71 -6.08 6.30
C LEU A 218 -14.61 -4.64 5.81
N THR A 219 -13.42 -4.21 5.38
CA THR A 219 -13.21 -2.86 4.83
C THR A 219 -14.04 -2.62 3.57
N ALA A 220 -14.07 -3.58 2.65
CA ALA A 220 -14.82 -3.50 1.40
C ALA A 220 -16.33 -3.29 1.60
N ILE A 221 -16.92 -3.83 2.68
CA ILE A 221 -18.35 -3.61 3.01
C ILE A 221 -18.65 -2.11 3.13
N PHE A 222 -17.76 -1.36 3.79
CA PHE A 222 -17.93 0.06 4.04
C PHE A 222 -17.58 0.91 2.82
N ILE A 223 -16.49 0.56 2.11
CA ILE A 223 -15.95 1.41 1.07
C ILE A 223 -16.48 1.10 -0.35
N ARG A 224 -17.20 -0.01 -0.58
CA ARG A 224 -17.71 -0.35 -1.93
C ARG A 224 -18.64 0.68 -2.57
N LYS A 225 -19.27 1.55 -1.78
CA LYS A 225 -20.17 2.59 -2.28
C LYS A 225 -19.37 3.79 -2.79
N LYS A 226 -19.84 4.38 -3.89
CA LYS A 226 -19.31 5.65 -4.42
C LYS A 226 -19.99 6.82 -3.71
#